data_AF-A0A183HNF1-F1
#
_entry.id   AF-A0A183HNF1-F1
#
_cell.length_a   1.000
_cell.length_b   1.000
_cell.length_c   1.000
_cell.angle_alpha   90.00
_cell.angle_beta   90.00
_cell.angle_gamma   90.00
#
_symmetry.space_group_name_H-M   'P 1'
#
loop_
_entity.id
_entity.type
_entity.pdbx_description
1 polymer ?
#
loop_
_entity_poly.entity_id
_entity_poly.type
_entity_poly.pdbx_seq_one_letter_code
_entity_poly.pdbx_strand_id
1 'polypeptide(L)'
;MEEEIGYWKQNLYLLQEAAPRPFPVKCTVSPESSPPQYGTEFHGLIEREVADNMLLEAGEGAFLVRASRRSPGANTLCMFFDGRVLNYKLFYDGMHYVGEKRMSTKGRLSLCMINFDSAVAIPE
;
A
#
# COMPACT_ATOMS: atom_id res chain seq x y z
N MET A 1 -23.14 -22.23 -15.31
CA MET A 1 -22.68 -20.82 -15.39
C MET A 1 -22.75 -20.11 -14.04
N GLU A 2 -23.61 -20.53 -13.09
CA GLU A 2 -23.59 -20.02 -11.70
C GLU A 2 -22.49 -20.66 -10.82
N GLU A 3 -22.13 -21.93 -11.06
CA GLU A 3 -21.09 -22.64 -10.29
C GLU A 3 -19.70 -22.02 -10.41
N GLU A 4 -19.32 -21.50 -11.59
CA GLU A 4 -18.04 -20.82 -11.77
C GLU A 4 -17.94 -19.55 -10.93
N ILE A 5 -19.00 -18.74 -10.90
CA ILE A 5 -19.04 -17.50 -10.12
C ILE A 5 -18.90 -17.79 -8.61
N GLY A 6 -19.50 -18.89 -8.13
CA GLY A 6 -19.36 -19.35 -6.75
C GLY A 6 -17.92 -19.78 -6.41
N TYR A 7 -17.29 -20.54 -7.32
CA TYR A 7 -15.92 -21.03 -7.16
C TYR A 7 -14.90 -19.89 -7.12
N TRP A 8 -14.98 -18.92 -8.05
CA TRP A 8 -14.05 -17.79 -8.08
C TRP A 8 -14.24 -16.86 -6.87
N LYS A 9 -15.47 -16.63 -6.41
CA LYS A 9 -15.72 -15.85 -5.19
C LYS A 9 -15.12 -16.50 -3.96
N GLN A 10 -15.20 -17.82 -3.85
CA GLN A 10 -14.61 -18.56 -2.74
C GLN A 10 -13.07 -18.56 -2.82
N ASN A 11 -12.49 -18.73 -4.00
CA ASN A 11 -11.04 -18.65 -4.19
C ASN A 11 -10.49 -17.26 -3.83
N LEU A 12 -11.15 -16.19 -4.28
CA LEU A 12 -10.74 -14.82 -3.93
C LEU A 12 -10.82 -14.57 -2.42
N TYR A 13 -11.85 -15.09 -1.75
CA TYR A 13 -11.98 -15.01 -0.30
C TYR A 13 -10.84 -15.75 0.41
N LEU A 14 -10.52 -16.98 -0.03
CA LEU A 14 -9.42 -17.76 0.55
C LEU A 14 -8.06 -17.10 0.32
N LEU A 15 -7.84 -16.51 -0.86
CA LEU A 15 -6.63 -15.73 -1.14
C LEU A 15 -6.54 -14.49 -0.24
N GLN A 16 -7.67 -13.83 0.04
CA GLN A 16 -7.72 -12.69 0.95
C GLN A 16 -7.44 -13.09 2.40
N GLU A 17 -7.94 -14.24 2.86
CA GLU A 17 -7.66 -14.76 4.20
C GLU A 17 -6.20 -15.22 4.35
N ALA A 18 -5.58 -15.71 3.27
CA ALA A 18 -4.20 -16.15 3.24
C ALA A 18 -3.19 -14.99 3.13
N ALA A 19 -3.63 -13.80 2.68
CA ALA A 19 -2.76 -12.66 2.53
C ALA A 19 -2.22 -12.17 3.89
N PRO A 20 -0.91 -11.87 3.99
CA PRO A 20 -0.32 -11.30 5.20
C PRO A 20 -1.02 -9.99 5.56
N ARG A 21 -1.30 -9.80 6.86
CA ARG A 21 -1.93 -8.55 7.32
C ARG A 21 -0.95 -7.39 7.14
N PRO A 22 -1.33 -6.33 6.40
CA PRO A 22 -0.42 -5.22 6.16
C PRO A 22 -0.14 -4.47 7.45
N PHE A 23 1.12 -4.15 7.72
CA PHE A 23 1.51 -3.35 8.87
C PHE A 23 2.45 -2.19 8.48
N PRO A 24 2.26 -1.00 9.07
CA PRO A 24 3.06 0.16 8.71
C PRO A 24 4.45 0.10 9.35
N VAL A 25 5.49 0.35 8.56
CA VAL A 25 6.81 0.70 9.07
C VAL A 25 6.75 2.11 9.63
N LYS A 26 6.86 2.23 10.95
CA LYS A 26 6.77 3.51 11.64
C LYS A 26 7.99 4.37 11.33
N CYS A 27 7.76 5.61 10.95
CA CYS A 27 8.83 6.58 10.80
C CYS A 27 9.39 6.95 12.18
N THR A 28 10.71 6.84 12.34
CA THR A 28 11.44 7.23 13.56
C THR A 28 11.69 8.73 13.62
N VAL A 29 11.72 9.39 12.47
CA VAL A 29 11.97 10.83 12.32
C VAL A 29 10.72 11.46 11.74
N SER A 30 9.91 12.12 12.57
CA SER A 30 8.71 12.81 12.08
C SER A 30 9.11 13.88 11.06
N PRO A 31 8.67 13.79 9.79
CA PRO A 31 9.00 14.80 8.80
C PRO A 31 8.24 16.09 9.13
N GLU A 32 8.91 17.25 9.02
CA GLU A 32 8.32 18.56 9.31
C GLU A 32 7.11 18.89 8.43
N SER A 33 7.01 18.27 7.25
CA SER A 33 5.95 18.51 6.26
C SER A 33 5.05 17.28 6.05
N SER A 34 4.64 16.58 7.12
CA SER A 34 3.72 15.45 6.97
C SER A 34 2.32 15.91 6.56
N PRO A 35 1.78 15.46 5.41
CA PRO A 35 0.40 15.75 5.05
C PRO A 35 -0.58 15.14 6.07
N PRO A 36 -1.67 15.83 6.44
CA PRO A 36 -2.60 15.38 7.49
C PRO A 36 -3.32 14.06 7.15
N GLN A 37 -3.33 13.65 5.89
CA GLN A 37 -3.90 12.39 5.44
C GLN A 37 -3.04 11.16 5.75
N TYR A 38 -1.78 11.33 6.18
CA TYR A 38 -0.89 10.22 6.51
C TYR A 38 -0.51 10.22 8.00
N GLY A 39 -0.35 9.02 8.56
CA GLY A 39 0.07 8.81 9.93
C GLY A 39 1.57 8.54 10.07
N THR A 40 1.90 7.62 10.97
CA THR A 40 3.29 7.19 11.26
C THR A 40 3.94 6.42 10.11
N GLU A 41 3.17 6.01 9.11
CA GLU A 41 3.64 5.33 7.90
C GLU A 41 4.32 6.28 6.90
N PHE A 42 4.26 7.60 7.10
CA PHE A 42 4.87 8.58 6.18
C PHE A 42 6.29 8.94 6.59
N HIS A 43 7.24 8.71 5.69
CA HIS A 43 8.67 8.95 5.91
C HIS A 43 9.20 10.21 5.23
N GLY A 44 8.34 10.99 4.58
CA GLY A 44 8.77 12.18 3.86
C GLY A 44 9.63 11.84 2.65
N LEU A 45 10.64 12.67 2.37
CA LEU A 45 11.50 12.53 1.21
C LEU A 45 12.65 11.56 1.48
N ILE A 46 12.39 10.26 1.30
CA ILE A 46 13.42 9.21 1.36
C ILE A 46 13.73 8.65 -0.02
N GLU A 47 14.99 8.24 -0.19
CA GLU A 47 15.43 7.54 -1.40
C GLU A 47 14.82 6.15 -1.49
N ARG A 48 14.76 5.62 -2.72
CA ARG A 48 14.17 4.31 -2.97
C ARG A 48 14.92 3.21 -2.24
N GLU A 49 16.26 3.21 -2.27
CA GLU A 49 17.04 2.16 -1.61
C GLU A 49 16.81 2.14 -0.09
N VAL A 50 16.61 3.31 0.52
CA VAL A 50 16.33 3.43 1.96
C VAL A 50 14.96 2.81 2.29
N ALA A 51 13.94 3.12 1.48
CA ALA A 51 12.62 2.53 1.63
C ALA A 51 12.66 0.99 1.46
N ASP A 52 13.34 0.51 0.43
CA ASP A 52 13.44 -0.92 0.12
C ASP A 52 14.13 -1.66 1.28
N ASN A 53 15.23 -1.12 1.84
CA ASN A 53 15.91 -1.70 2.99
C ASN A 53 15.03 -1.75 4.25
N MET A 54 14.33 -0.66 4.57
CA MET A 54 13.41 -0.63 5.73
C MET A 54 12.31 -1.69 5.63
N LEU A 55 11.80 -1.92 4.43
CA LEU A 55 10.76 -2.92 4.17
C LEU A 55 11.32 -4.35 4.28
N LEU A 56 12.51 -4.59 3.74
CA LEU A 56 13.20 -5.88 3.85
C LEU A 56 13.53 -6.23 5.31
N GLU A 57 13.96 -5.24 6.11
CA GLU A 57 14.23 -5.43 7.54
C GLU A 57 12.94 -5.67 8.36
N ALA A 58 11.84 -5.04 7.96
CA ALA A 58 10.55 -5.17 8.66
C ALA A 58 9.86 -6.52 8.40
N GLY A 59 9.97 -7.06 7.18
CA GLY A 59 9.41 -8.36 6.79
C GLY A 59 8.10 -8.29 6.01
N GLU A 60 7.58 -9.47 5.66
CA GLU A 60 6.44 -9.66 4.73
C GLU A 60 5.17 -8.95 5.21
N GLY A 61 4.53 -8.16 4.32
CA GLY A 61 3.37 -7.33 4.65
C GLY A 61 3.71 -5.94 5.19
N ALA A 62 5.01 -5.62 5.35
CA ALA A 62 5.44 -4.28 5.71
C ALA A 62 5.11 -3.26 4.61
N PHE A 63 4.73 -2.06 5.01
CA PHE A 63 4.54 -0.95 4.07
C PHE A 63 4.91 0.42 4.64
N LEU A 64 5.22 1.37 3.75
CA LEU A 64 5.45 2.76 4.08
C LEU A 64 5.08 3.69 2.94
N VAL A 65 4.96 4.98 3.23
CA VAL A 65 4.73 6.03 2.23
C VAL A 65 5.89 6.99 2.22
N ARG A 66 6.36 7.33 1.03
CA ARG A 66 7.38 8.35 0.79
C ARG A 66 6.90 9.42 -0.18
N ALA A 67 7.40 10.63 -0.02
CA ALA A 67 7.21 11.71 -0.98
C ALA A 67 8.05 11.43 -2.25
N SER A 68 7.50 11.75 -3.42
CA SER A 68 8.22 11.61 -4.68
C SER A 68 9.05 12.85 -4.99
N ARG A 69 10.36 12.67 -5.23
CA ARG A 69 11.25 13.74 -5.75
C ARG A 69 10.84 14.21 -7.15
N ARG A 70 10.31 13.31 -7.97
CA ARG A 70 10.05 13.56 -9.40
C ARG A 70 8.74 14.31 -9.66
N SER A 71 7.83 14.33 -8.70
CA SER A 71 6.49 14.90 -8.87
C SER A 71 6.05 15.51 -7.53
N PRO A 72 6.22 16.84 -7.36
CA PRO A 72 5.74 17.55 -6.17
C PRO A 72 4.25 17.25 -5.92
N GLY A 73 3.88 16.91 -4.68
CA GLY A 73 2.52 16.54 -4.31
C GLY A 73 2.12 15.09 -4.59
N ALA A 74 2.93 14.30 -5.30
CA ALA A 74 2.71 12.86 -5.46
C ALA A 74 3.46 12.08 -4.40
N ASN A 75 2.80 11.09 -3.81
CA ASN A 75 3.41 10.16 -2.86
C ASN A 75 3.57 8.79 -3.50
N THR A 76 4.40 7.95 -2.91
CA THR A 76 4.62 6.58 -3.35
C THR A 76 4.43 5.66 -2.16
N LEU A 77 3.54 4.70 -2.31
CA LEU A 77 3.36 3.59 -1.40
C LEU A 77 4.38 2.51 -1.76
N CYS A 78 5.19 2.12 -0.81
CA CYS A 78 6.14 1.02 -0.93
C CYS A 78 5.66 -0.11 -0.02
N MET A 79 5.57 -1.34 -0.54
CA MET A 79 5.17 -2.52 0.25
C MET A 79 6.05 -3.72 -0.07
N PHE A 80 6.31 -4.55 0.92
CA PHE A 80 7.00 -5.82 0.73
C PHE A 80 5.99 -6.95 0.74
N PHE A 81 5.90 -7.63 -0.41
CA PHE A 81 4.95 -8.70 -0.65
C PHE A 81 5.54 -9.72 -1.62
N ASP A 82 5.33 -11.00 -1.34
CA ASP A 82 5.81 -12.15 -2.11
C ASP A 82 7.32 -12.07 -2.39
N GLY A 83 8.09 -11.68 -1.36
CA GLY A 83 9.54 -11.53 -1.46
C GLY A 83 10.01 -10.37 -2.35
N ARG A 84 9.13 -9.44 -2.71
CA ARG A 84 9.45 -8.29 -3.59
C ARG A 84 8.95 -6.97 -3.02
N VAL A 85 9.71 -5.90 -3.28
CA VAL A 85 9.27 -4.54 -2.94
C VAL A 85 8.50 -3.92 -4.10
N LEU A 86 7.21 -3.70 -3.89
CA LEU A 86 6.28 -3.09 -4.83
C LEU A 86 6.18 -1.58 -4.56
N ASN A 87 6.17 -0.78 -5.62
CA ASN A 87 6.14 0.69 -5.55
C ASN A 87 4.94 1.22 -6.33
N TYR A 88 3.97 1.82 -5.65
CA TYR A 88 2.74 2.34 -6.20
C TYR A 88 2.66 3.86 -6.08
N LYS A 89 2.39 4.56 -7.18
CA LYS A 89 2.20 6.01 -7.14
C LYS A 89 0.83 6.31 -6.52
N LEU A 90 0.85 6.99 -5.37
CA LEU A 90 -0.33 7.51 -4.70
C LEU A 90 -0.63 8.91 -5.21
N PHE A 91 -1.89 9.14 -5.49
CA PHE A 91 -2.43 10.46 -5.73
C PHE A 91 -3.52 10.76 -4.70
N TYR A 92 -3.75 12.06 -4.48
CA TYR A 92 -4.72 12.55 -3.51
C TYR A 92 -5.42 13.81 -4.04
N ASP A 93 -6.73 13.71 -4.23
CA ASP A 93 -7.63 14.82 -4.62
C ASP A 93 -8.79 15.01 -3.61
N GLY A 94 -8.62 14.49 -2.38
CA GLY A 94 -9.67 14.32 -1.37
C GLY A 94 -9.94 12.85 -1.07
N MET A 95 -9.61 11.95 -2.00
CA MET A 95 -9.53 10.51 -1.80
C MET A 95 -8.18 9.99 -2.29
N HIS A 96 -7.72 8.87 -1.72
CA HIS A 96 -6.51 8.21 -2.22
C HIS A 96 -6.85 7.37 -3.46
N TYR A 97 -6.01 7.45 -4.49
CA TYR A 97 -6.12 6.59 -5.65
C TYR A 97 -4.76 6.13 -6.18
N VAL A 98 -4.77 4.94 -6.77
CA VAL A 98 -3.60 4.31 -7.41
C VAL A 98 -4.03 3.83 -8.80
N GLY A 99 -3.41 4.39 -9.84
CA GLY A 99 -3.86 4.17 -11.21
C GLY A 99 -5.33 4.57 -11.38
N GLU A 100 -6.16 3.65 -11.87
CA GLU A 100 -7.61 3.84 -12.03
C GLU A 100 -8.41 3.50 -10.76
N LYS A 101 -7.79 2.85 -9.76
CA LYS A 101 -8.46 2.39 -8.56
C LYS A 101 -8.57 3.51 -7.53
N ARG A 102 -9.81 3.96 -7.29
CA ARG A 102 -10.15 4.97 -6.29
C ARG A 102 -10.54 4.32 -4.97
N MET A 103 -10.01 4.84 -3.86
CA MET A 103 -10.29 4.33 -2.52
C MET A 103 -11.30 5.24 -1.83
N SER A 104 -12.49 4.70 -1.49
CA SER A 104 -13.61 5.47 -0.94
C SER A 104 -13.51 5.72 0.58
N THR A 105 -12.57 5.07 1.27
CA THR A 105 -12.49 5.14 2.74
C THR A 105 -11.80 6.42 3.20
N LYS A 106 -12.52 7.24 3.98
CA LYS A 106 -11.98 8.36 4.77
C LYS A 106 -11.17 7.87 5.99
N GLY A 107 -10.25 6.92 5.81
CA GLY A 107 -9.57 6.22 6.89
C GLY A 107 -8.15 5.83 6.54
N ARG A 108 -7.31 5.70 7.58
CA ARG A 108 -5.88 5.34 7.53
C ARG A 108 -5.56 4.33 6.41
N LEU A 109 -4.48 4.58 5.68
CA LEU A 109 -3.97 3.75 4.59
C LEU A 109 -3.87 2.25 4.92
N SER A 110 -3.70 1.91 6.19
CA SER A 110 -3.69 0.53 6.68
C SER A 110 -4.95 -0.27 6.30
N LEU A 111 -6.13 0.36 6.25
CA LEU A 111 -7.38 -0.32 5.86
C LEU A 111 -7.51 -0.43 4.32
N CYS A 112 -6.84 0.46 3.60
CA CYS A 112 -6.80 0.47 2.14
C CYS A 112 -5.93 -0.66 1.58
N MET A 113 -4.86 -1.04 2.28
CA MET A 113 -3.97 -2.14 1.89
C MET A 113 -4.68 -3.50 1.85
N ILE A 114 -5.60 -3.75 2.79
CA ILE A 114 -6.41 -4.97 2.84
C ILE A 114 -7.26 -5.16 1.57
N ASN A 115 -7.71 -4.05 0.95
CA ASN A 115 -8.48 -4.06 -0.30
C ASN A 115 -7.58 -3.92 -1.55
N PHE A 116 -6.30 -3.64 -1.36
CA PHE A 116 -5.31 -3.56 -2.43
C PHE A 116 -4.82 -4.97 -2.80
N ASP A 117 -4.62 -5.84 -1.81
CA ASP A 117 -4.32 -7.27 -2.01
C ASP A 117 -5.38 -7.96 -2.89
N SER A 118 -6.67 -7.69 -2.68
CA SER A 118 -7.74 -8.29 -3.49
C SER A 118 -7.74 -7.90 -4.97
N ALA A 119 -7.02 -6.85 -5.38
CA ALA A 119 -6.96 -6.41 -6.78
C ALA A 119 -5.57 -6.48 -7.40
N VAL A 120 -4.52 -6.69 -6.60
CA VAL A 120 -3.15 -6.92 -7.10
C VAL A 120 -2.81 -8.40 -7.10
N ALA A 121 -3.42 -9.21 -6.23
CA ALA A 121 -3.25 -10.67 -6.19
C ALA A 121 -4.05 -11.43 -7.27
N ILE A 122 -4.74 -10.73 -8.17
CA ILE A 122 -5.30 -11.33 -9.38
C ILE A 122 -4.31 -11.02 -10.52
N PRO A 123 -3.40 -11.96 -10.87
CA PRO A 123 -2.76 -11.87 -12.17
C PRO A 123 -3.86 -11.92 -13.24
N GLU A 124 -3.76 -11.06 -14.26
CA GLU A 124 -4.59 -11.19 -15.47
C GLU A 124 -4.51 -12.60 -16.07
#